data_AF-A0A850QYE0-F1
#
_entry.id   AF-A0A850QYE0-F1
#
_cell.length_a   1.000
_cell.length_b   1.000
_cell.length_c   1.000
_cell.angle_alpha   90.00
_cell.angle_beta   90.00
_cell.angle_gamma   90.00
#
_symmetry.space_group_name_H-M   'P 1'
#
loop_
_entity.id
_entity.type
_entity.pdbx_description
1 polymer ?
#
loop_
_entity_poly.entity_id
_entity_poly.type
_entity_poly.pdbx_seq_one_letter_code
_entity_poly.pdbx_strand_id
1 'polypeptide(L)'
;MTNFCRIVMWLDTKLVRSTKLSLAIEALYHGLAYIDDNLRQGVLVYIESERVNYDIPRVNMLTLEGLSSAYPFVRMTSRVAIDFFGMTETEKTNVDHLLPIEIQVCTSSADSVTGYQWQTVARFHEAHIFEAMDKLIDCLASPQYFVQCEECKRVSPVGFAACSCQQRLIHAA
;
A
#
# COMPACT_ATOMS: atom_id res chain seq x y z
N MET A 1 35.44 11.50 -10.54
CA MET A 1 34.17 12.15 -10.15
C MET A 1 32.91 11.28 -10.36
N THR A 2 33.00 10.12 -11.01
CA THR A 2 31.84 9.27 -11.36
C THR A 2 31.35 8.32 -10.26
N ASN A 3 32.23 7.85 -9.36
CA ASN A 3 31.84 6.90 -8.31
C ASN A 3 31.11 7.55 -7.12
N PHE A 4 31.46 8.79 -6.76
CA PHE A 4 30.83 9.50 -5.64
C PHE A 4 29.37 9.86 -5.95
N CYS A 5 29.09 10.33 -7.17
CA CYS A 5 27.73 10.66 -7.62
C CYS A 5 26.81 9.42 -7.64
N ARG A 6 27.35 8.26 -8.06
CA ARG A 6 26.61 6.99 -8.04
C ARG A 6 26.28 6.50 -6.63
N ILE A 7 27.21 6.64 -5.68
CA ILE A 7 26.97 6.25 -4.28
C ILE A 7 25.90 7.15 -3.63
N VAL A 8 25.95 8.46 -3.87
CA VAL A 8 24.94 9.42 -3.35
C VAL A 8 23.56 9.12 -3.93
N MET A 9 23.44 8.95 -5.26
CA MET A 9 22.17 8.58 -5.88
C MET A 9 21.62 7.25 -5.36
N TRP A 10 22.49 6.25 -5.12
CA TRP A 10 22.08 4.97 -4.57
C TRP A 10 21.58 5.08 -3.12
N LEU A 11 22.28 5.84 -2.28
CA LEU A 11 21.86 6.13 -0.90
C LEU A 11 20.51 6.86 -0.87
N ASP A 12 20.30 7.81 -1.77
CA ASP A 12 19.03 8.55 -1.87
C ASP A 12 17.87 7.62 -2.26
N THR A 13 18.07 6.72 -3.23
CA THR A 13 17.03 5.75 -3.62
C THR A 13 16.70 4.76 -2.50
N LYS A 14 17.71 4.26 -1.77
CA LYS A 14 17.51 3.35 -0.64
C LYS A 14 16.73 4.05 0.48
N LEU A 15 17.09 5.29 0.79
CA LEU A 15 16.42 6.09 1.82
C LEU A 15 14.95 6.32 1.45
N VAL A 16 14.68 6.82 0.24
CA VAL A 16 13.32 7.08 -0.25
C VAL A 16 12.45 5.83 -0.16
N ARG A 17 12.98 4.67 -0.56
CA ARG A 17 12.25 3.40 -0.51
C ARG A 17 11.97 2.96 0.92
N SER A 18 12.94 3.07 1.82
CA SER A 18 12.75 2.73 3.24
C SER A 18 11.67 3.60 3.91
N THR A 19 11.62 4.90 3.57
CA THR A 19 10.60 5.82 4.08
C THR A 19 9.21 5.44 3.59
N LYS A 20 9.05 5.17 2.29
CA LYS A 20 7.77 4.72 1.71
C LYS A 20 7.29 3.44 2.36
N LEU A 21 8.17 2.46 2.51
CA LEU A 21 7.85 1.18 3.14
C LEU A 21 7.40 1.37 4.59
N SER A 22 8.07 2.24 5.35
CA SER A 22 7.71 2.54 6.73
C SER A 22 6.29 3.12 6.82
N LEU A 23 5.97 4.09 5.96
CA LEU A 23 4.62 4.68 5.88
C LEU A 23 3.56 3.66 5.48
N ALA A 24 3.86 2.79 4.53
CA ALA A 24 2.94 1.73 4.11
C ALA A 24 2.68 0.74 5.24
N ILE A 25 3.70 0.35 6.01
CA ILE A 25 3.53 -0.52 7.19
C ILE A 25 2.63 0.14 8.24
N GLU A 26 2.82 1.42 8.54
CA GLU A 26 1.93 2.15 9.45
C GLU A 26 0.48 2.18 8.95
N ALA A 27 0.29 2.45 7.66
CA ALA A 27 -1.04 2.48 7.05
C ALA A 27 -1.74 1.11 7.13
N LEU A 28 -1.02 0.02 6.85
CA LEU A 28 -1.52 -1.34 6.96
C LEU A 28 -1.85 -1.72 8.40
N TYR A 29 -0.97 -1.38 9.35
CA TYR A 29 -1.20 -1.61 10.78
C TYR A 29 -2.45 -0.89 11.29
N HIS A 30 -2.75 0.30 10.75
CA HIS A 30 -3.97 1.03 11.07
C HIS A 30 -5.22 0.56 10.30
N GLY A 31 -5.13 -0.53 9.54
CA GLY A 31 -6.26 -1.10 8.81
C GLY A 31 -6.72 -0.22 7.64
N LEU A 32 -5.83 0.57 7.04
CA LEU A 32 -6.19 1.46 5.93
C LEU A 32 -6.26 0.73 4.59
N ALA A 33 -5.83 -0.54 4.52
CA ALA A 33 -5.96 -1.37 3.33
C ALA A 33 -6.79 -2.63 3.58
N TYR A 34 -7.46 -3.07 2.53
CA TYR A 34 -8.01 -4.40 2.40
C TYR A 34 -7.27 -5.14 1.30
N ILE A 35 -6.72 -6.30 1.62
CA ILE A 35 -6.04 -7.19 0.71
C ILE A 35 -6.85 -8.47 0.60
N ASP A 36 -7.23 -8.82 -0.63
CA ASP A 36 -8.01 -10.02 -0.93
C ASP A 36 -7.28 -11.31 -0.51
N ASP A 37 -8.05 -12.36 -0.24
CA ASP A 37 -7.54 -13.63 0.29
C ASP A 37 -6.53 -14.29 -0.65
N ASN A 38 -6.67 -14.12 -1.98
CA ASN A 38 -5.73 -14.62 -2.96
C ASN A 38 -4.35 -13.93 -2.90
N LEU A 39 -4.25 -12.79 -2.22
CA LEU A 39 -3.08 -11.91 -2.22
C LEU A 39 -2.45 -11.73 -0.84
N ARG A 40 -3.26 -11.73 0.23
CA ARG A 40 -2.86 -11.28 1.58
C ARG A 40 -1.61 -11.97 2.12
N GLN A 41 -1.45 -13.28 1.88
CA GLN A 41 -0.29 -14.02 2.37
C GLN A 41 0.99 -13.61 1.63
N GLY A 42 0.93 -13.52 0.30
CA GLY A 42 2.06 -13.06 -0.50
C GLY A 42 2.44 -11.62 -0.18
N VAL A 43 1.45 -10.74 -0.01
CA VAL A 43 1.67 -9.33 0.36
C VAL A 43 2.34 -9.22 1.73
N LEU A 44 1.87 -9.96 2.73
CA LEU A 44 2.46 -9.97 4.06
C LEU A 44 3.94 -10.43 4.01
N VAL A 45 4.21 -11.54 3.34
CA VAL A 45 5.57 -12.08 3.19
C VAL A 45 6.49 -11.10 2.47
N TYR A 46 6.01 -10.49 1.39
CA TYR A 46 6.77 -9.51 0.63
C TYR A 46 7.14 -8.28 1.48
N ILE A 47 6.16 -7.68 2.17
CA ILE A 47 6.39 -6.49 2.99
C ILE A 47 7.33 -6.79 4.15
N GLU A 48 7.18 -7.93 4.84
CA GLU A 48 8.09 -8.32 5.91
C GLU A 48 9.50 -8.65 5.40
N SER A 49 9.63 -9.20 4.20
CA SER A 49 10.94 -9.42 3.57
C SER A 49 11.62 -8.10 3.24
N GLU A 50 10.90 -7.17 2.63
CA GLU A 50 11.39 -5.82 2.35
C GLU A 50 11.75 -5.08 3.65
N ARG A 51 10.93 -5.21 4.70
CA ARG A 51 11.19 -4.61 6.01
C ARG A 51 12.56 -5.02 6.55
N VAL A 52 12.90 -6.30 6.43
CA VAL A 52 14.22 -6.84 6.81
C VAL A 52 15.32 -6.28 5.90
N ASN A 53 15.10 -6.23 4.58
CA ASN A 53 16.08 -5.71 3.62
C ASN A 53 16.49 -4.24 3.88
N TYR A 54 15.59 -3.44 4.46
CA TYR A 54 15.81 -2.03 4.78
C TYR A 54 16.07 -1.76 6.27
N ASP A 55 16.30 -2.80 7.09
CA ASP A 55 16.58 -2.68 8.53
C ASP A 55 15.51 -1.89 9.31
N ILE A 56 14.23 -2.01 8.91
CA ILE A 56 13.12 -1.27 9.55
C ILE A 56 12.67 -2.02 10.82
N PRO A 57 12.65 -1.39 12.00
CA PRO A 57 12.35 -2.07 13.25
C PRO A 57 10.91 -2.60 13.33
N ARG A 58 10.75 -3.73 14.01
CA ARG A 58 9.45 -4.40 14.27
C ARG A 58 8.65 -3.75 15.41
N VAL A 59 8.29 -2.48 15.25
CA VAL A 59 7.45 -1.77 16.23
C VAL A 59 5.97 -2.15 16.07
N ASN A 60 5.50 -2.25 14.82
CA ASN A 60 4.15 -2.68 14.47
C ASN A 60 4.16 -4.07 13.84
N MET A 61 3.34 -4.97 14.35
CA MET A 61 3.21 -6.34 13.85
C MET A 61 2.03 -6.44 12.89
N LEU A 62 2.31 -6.74 11.63
CA LEU A 62 1.28 -7.03 10.64
C LEU A 62 0.82 -8.49 10.79
N THR A 63 -0.48 -8.72 10.71
CA THR A 63 -1.07 -10.06 10.70
C THR A 63 -1.98 -10.22 9.48
N LEU A 64 -2.28 -11.45 9.10
CA LEU A 64 -3.18 -11.72 7.97
C LEU A 64 -4.57 -11.10 8.20
N GLU A 65 -5.08 -11.17 9.43
CA GLU A 65 -6.37 -10.61 9.81
C GLU A 65 -6.35 -9.08 9.74
N GLY A 66 -5.22 -8.45 10.09
CA GLY A 66 -5.03 -7.00 9.98
C GLY A 66 -5.08 -6.48 8.54
N LEU A 67 -4.83 -7.34 7.55
CA LEU A 67 -4.92 -7.01 6.13
C LEU A 67 -6.34 -7.13 5.55
N SER A 68 -7.31 -7.59 6.34
CA SER A 68 -8.71 -7.76 5.94
C SER A 68 -9.61 -6.67 6.54
N SER A 69 -9.22 -5.40 6.41
CA SER A 69 -9.96 -4.27 6.98
C SER A 69 -11.41 -4.19 6.50
N ALA A 70 -12.34 -3.97 7.44
CA ALA A 70 -13.76 -3.77 7.15
C ALA A 70 -14.07 -2.38 6.56
N TYR A 71 -13.23 -1.38 6.87
CA TYR A 71 -13.39 0.00 6.42
C TYR A 71 -12.10 0.52 5.76
N PRO A 72 -11.67 -0.09 4.64
CA PRO A 72 -10.41 0.25 3.99
C PRO A 72 -10.51 1.54 3.19
N PHE A 73 -9.36 2.17 2.95
CA PHE A 73 -9.18 3.28 2.01
C PHE A 73 -8.33 2.90 0.79
N VAL A 74 -7.60 1.78 0.85
CA VAL A 74 -6.98 1.12 -0.30
C VAL A 74 -7.50 -0.30 -0.41
N ARG A 75 -7.73 -0.78 -1.63
CA ARG A 75 -8.03 -2.19 -1.90
C ARG A 75 -7.03 -2.74 -2.89
N MET A 76 -6.55 -3.95 -2.63
CA MET A 76 -5.83 -4.77 -3.60
C MET A 76 -6.57 -6.09 -3.73
N THR A 77 -7.12 -6.37 -4.90
CA THR A 77 -7.95 -7.56 -5.16
C THR A 77 -7.39 -8.37 -6.31
N SER A 78 -7.63 -9.68 -6.30
CA SER A 78 -7.36 -10.56 -7.44
C SER A 78 -8.58 -11.41 -7.75
N ARG A 79 -8.92 -11.55 -9.03
CA ARG A 79 -10.00 -12.44 -9.50
C ARG A 79 -9.56 -13.89 -9.67
N VAL A 80 -8.26 -14.13 -9.56
CA VAL A 80 -7.63 -15.46 -9.70
C VAL A 80 -6.71 -15.71 -8.50
N ALA A 81 -6.51 -16.98 -8.17
CA ALA A 81 -5.49 -17.37 -7.20
C ALA A 81 -4.10 -17.02 -7.77
N ILE A 82 -3.21 -16.50 -6.92
CA ILE A 82 -1.85 -16.14 -7.31
C ILE A 82 -0.85 -17.16 -6.77
N ASP A 83 -0.05 -17.73 -7.67
CA ASP A 83 1.04 -18.61 -7.30
C ASP A 83 2.31 -17.82 -7.01
N PHE A 84 2.53 -17.51 -5.73
CA PHE A 84 3.71 -16.79 -5.28
C PHE A 84 5.01 -17.61 -5.32
N PHE A 85 4.90 -18.94 -5.40
CA PHE A 85 6.03 -19.86 -5.22
C PHE A 85 6.36 -20.69 -6.46
N GLY A 86 5.59 -20.53 -7.55
CA GLY A 86 5.73 -21.32 -8.78
C GLY A 86 5.45 -22.81 -8.54
N MET A 87 4.57 -23.12 -7.58
CA MET A 87 4.26 -24.49 -7.15
C MET A 87 3.13 -25.13 -7.97
N THR A 88 2.42 -24.34 -8.77
CA THR A 88 1.35 -24.81 -9.65
C THR A 88 1.79 -24.73 -11.10
N GLU A 89 1.59 -25.83 -11.85
CA GLU A 89 1.71 -25.79 -13.30
C GLU A 89 0.59 -24.89 -13.82
N THR A 90 0.94 -23.72 -14.35
CA THR A 90 0.00 -22.84 -15.02
C THR A 90 -0.63 -23.58 -16.19
N GLU A 91 -1.89 -24.02 -16.04
CA GLU A 91 -2.73 -24.28 -17.20
C GLU A 91 -2.78 -22.98 -17.98
N LYS A 92 -2.24 -22.99 -19.20
CA LYS A 92 -2.24 -21.85 -20.12
C LYS A 92 -3.68 -21.53 -20.50
N THR A 93 -4.41 -20.89 -19.60
CA THR A 93 -5.67 -20.27 -19.91
C THR A 93 -5.33 -19.07 -20.79
N ASN A 94 -5.80 -19.16 -22.03
CA ASN A 94 -5.41 -18.34 -23.16
C ASN A 94 -6.06 -16.95 -23.06
N VAL A 95 -5.75 -16.22 -21.99
CA VAL A 95 -6.33 -14.91 -21.70
C VAL A 95 -5.24 -13.91 -21.38
N ASP A 96 -4.33 -13.72 -22.34
CA ASP A 96 -3.26 -12.70 -22.39
C ASP A 96 -3.73 -11.24 -22.19
N HIS A 97 -5.02 -11.02 -21.92
CA HIS A 97 -5.64 -9.70 -21.73
C HIS A 97 -6.33 -9.50 -20.37
N LEU A 98 -6.41 -10.54 -19.53
CA LEU A 98 -6.94 -10.33 -18.18
C LEU A 98 -5.86 -9.69 -17.31
N LEU A 99 -6.22 -8.55 -16.69
CA LEU A 99 -5.44 -7.94 -15.62
C LEU A 99 -6.20 -8.23 -14.31
N PRO A 100 -6.06 -9.44 -13.74
CA PRO A 100 -6.92 -9.90 -12.65
C PRO A 100 -6.65 -9.17 -11.35
N ILE A 101 -5.48 -8.56 -11.19
CA ILE A 101 -5.10 -7.81 -9.99
C ILE A 101 -5.51 -6.34 -10.19
N GLU A 102 -6.32 -5.81 -9.27
CA GLU A 102 -6.76 -4.40 -9.29
C GLU A 102 -6.36 -3.71 -7.98
N ILE A 103 -5.86 -2.46 -8.09
CA ILE A 103 -5.63 -1.59 -6.94
C ILE A 103 -6.58 -0.40 -7.02
N GLN A 104 -7.29 -0.14 -5.93
CA GLN A 104 -8.25 0.95 -5.83
C GLN A 104 -7.99 1.80 -4.59
N VAL A 105 -8.26 3.09 -4.70
CA VAL A 105 -8.19 4.04 -3.58
C VAL A 105 -9.55 4.71 -3.41
N CYS A 106 -9.96 4.89 -2.17
CA CYS A 106 -11.16 5.61 -1.79
C CYS A 106 -10.84 7.10 -1.62
N THR A 107 -11.55 7.97 -2.32
CA THR A 107 -11.41 9.42 -2.21
C THR A 107 -12.75 10.06 -1.83
N SER A 108 -12.70 11.18 -1.10
CA SER A 108 -13.88 12.01 -0.83
C SER A 108 -13.99 13.08 -1.92
N SER A 109 -15.10 13.08 -2.68
CA SER A 109 -15.43 14.19 -3.57
C SER A 109 -16.22 15.26 -2.80
N ALA A 110 -15.84 16.53 -2.94
CA ALA A 110 -16.55 17.65 -2.34
C ALA A 110 -18.00 17.80 -2.88
N ASP A 111 -18.29 17.23 -4.05
CA ASP A 111 -19.54 17.46 -4.78
C ASP A 111 -20.58 16.31 -4.61
N SER A 112 -20.25 15.21 -3.94
CA SER A 112 -21.14 14.05 -3.83
C SER A 112 -21.87 13.98 -2.48
N VAL A 113 -23.20 13.95 -2.52
CA VAL A 113 -24.12 13.77 -1.37
C VAL A 113 -23.90 12.42 -0.65
N THR A 114 -23.16 11.49 -1.26
CA THR A 114 -22.73 10.20 -0.70
C THR A 114 -21.20 10.11 -0.74
N GLY A 115 -20.52 10.67 0.26
CA GLY A 115 -19.14 11.14 0.24
C GLY A 115 -17.96 10.14 0.11
N TYR A 116 -18.10 9.03 -0.62
CA TYR A 116 -16.99 8.08 -0.87
C TYR A 116 -17.03 7.53 -2.30
N GLN A 117 -15.93 7.68 -3.05
CA GLN A 117 -15.79 7.13 -4.39
C GLN A 117 -14.54 6.26 -4.49
N TRP A 118 -14.70 5.05 -5.02
CA TRP A 118 -13.60 4.14 -5.31
C TRP A 118 -13.07 4.41 -6.71
N GLN A 119 -11.77 4.68 -6.82
CA GLN A 119 -11.08 4.85 -8.08
C GLN A 119 -10.06 3.74 -8.27
N THR A 120 -10.11 3.05 -9.41
CA THR A 120 -9.04 2.13 -9.82
C THR A 120 -7.82 2.92 -10.26
N VAL A 121 -6.69 2.70 -9.58
CA VAL A 121 -5.43 3.41 -9.83
C VAL A 121 -4.41 2.57 -10.59
N ALA A 122 -4.57 1.24 -10.60
CA ALA A 122 -3.74 0.34 -11.37
C ALA A 122 -4.40 -1.03 -11.58
N ARG A 123 -3.96 -1.72 -12.63
CA ARG A 123 -4.32 -3.11 -12.95
C ARG A 123 -3.08 -3.86 -13.40
N PHE A 124 -2.93 -5.11 -12.98
CA PHE A 124 -1.77 -5.94 -13.29
C PHE A 124 -2.15 -7.34 -13.73
N HIS A 125 -1.30 -7.91 -14.57
CA HIS A 125 -1.27 -9.35 -14.83
C HIS A 125 -0.70 -10.08 -13.61
N GLU A 126 -1.09 -11.34 -13.38
CA GLU A 126 -0.57 -12.15 -12.26
C GLU A 126 0.96 -12.27 -12.26
N ALA A 127 1.55 -12.36 -13.45
CA ALA A 127 3.01 -12.41 -13.64
C ALA A 127 3.74 -11.15 -13.13
N HIS A 128 3.04 -10.03 -12.96
CA HIS A 128 3.60 -8.75 -12.48
C HIS A 128 3.20 -8.46 -11.02
N ILE A 129 2.99 -9.50 -10.23
CA ILE A 129 2.54 -9.36 -8.83
C ILE A 129 3.46 -8.50 -7.96
N PHE A 130 4.79 -8.56 -8.15
CA PHE A 130 5.73 -7.72 -7.39
C PHE A 130 5.58 -6.24 -7.74
N GLU A 131 5.35 -5.91 -9.01
CA GLU A 131 5.04 -4.53 -9.42
C GLU A 131 3.71 -4.05 -8.82
N ALA A 132 2.74 -4.95 -8.68
CA ALA A 132 1.48 -4.65 -8.02
C ALA A 132 1.68 -4.38 -6.51
N MET A 133 2.54 -5.14 -5.82
CA MET A 133 2.90 -4.90 -4.42
C MET A 133 3.66 -3.59 -4.23
N ASP A 134 4.59 -3.28 -5.15
CA ASP A 134 5.27 -1.99 -5.17
C ASP A 134 4.28 -0.84 -5.34
N LYS A 135 3.32 -1.01 -6.24
CA LYS A 135 2.27 -0.01 -6.44
C LYS A 135 1.38 0.15 -5.21
N LEU A 136 1.09 -0.92 -4.48
CA LEU A 136 0.38 -0.85 -3.20
C LEU A 136 1.16 -0.02 -2.16
N ILE A 137 2.46 -0.28 -2.01
CA ILE A 137 3.34 0.50 -1.11
C ILE A 137 3.33 1.98 -1.50
N ASP A 138 3.49 2.27 -2.80
CA ASP A 138 3.46 3.63 -3.33
C ASP A 138 2.12 4.33 -3.05
N CYS A 139 1.00 3.62 -3.20
CA CYS A 139 -0.33 4.17 -2.89
C CYS A 139 -0.49 4.50 -1.41
N LEU A 140 -0.07 3.60 -0.52
CA LEU A 140 -0.18 3.78 0.94
C LEU A 140 0.78 4.85 1.48
N ALA A 141 1.91 5.06 0.82
CA ALA A 141 2.88 6.10 1.15
C ALA A 141 2.61 7.43 0.43
N SER A 142 1.57 7.50 -0.42
CA SER A 142 1.34 8.68 -1.26
C SER A 142 0.75 9.84 -0.45
N PRO A 143 1.40 11.02 -0.45
CA PRO A 143 0.85 12.22 0.19
C PRO A 143 -0.44 12.71 -0.47
N GLN A 144 -0.75 12.24 -1.68
CA GLN A 144 -2.00 12.53 -2.37
C GLN A 144 -3.20 11.86 -1.69
N TYR A 145 -2.99 10.70 -1.07
CA TYR A 145 -4.06 9.88 -0.50
C TYR A 145 -3.99 9.81 1.01
N PHE A 146 -2.80 9.95 1.60
CA PHE A 146 -2.56 9.83 3.03
C PHE A 146 -1.71 10.98 3.57
N VAL A 147 -2.02 11.42 4.79
CA VAL A 147 -1.22 12.39 5.54
C VAL A 147 -0.78 11.75 6.85
N GLN A 148 0.47 11.99 7.23
CA GLN A 148 0.98 11.62 8.54
C GLN A 148 0.86 12.80 9.50
N CYS A 149 0.27 12.58 10.68
CA CYS A 149 0.27 13.59 11.74
C CYS A 149 1.69 13.86 12.24
N GLU A 150 2.10 15.12 12.28
CA GLU A 150 3.46 15.49 12.72
C GLU A 150 3.72 15.15 14.20
N GLU A 151 2.68 15.27 15.04
CA GLU A 151 2.77 15.03 16.48
C GLU A 151 2.76 13.54 16.84
N CYS A 152 1.71 12.81 16.42
CA CYS A 152 1.50 11.42 16.85
C CYS A 152 1.95 10.38 15.81
N LYS A 153 2.45 10.82 14.65
CA LYS A 153 2.92 9.97 13.54
C LYS A 153 1.88 9.02 12.94
N ARG A 154 0.61 9.14 13.34
CA ARG A 154 -0.50 8.37 12.79
C ARG A 154 -0.77 8.76 11.34
N VAL A 155 -0.93 7.78 10.47
CA VAL A 155 -1.31 7.95 9.06
C VAL A 155 -2.84 7.99 8.93
N SER A 156 -3.36 8.94 8.16
CA SER A 156 -4.78 9.12 7.90
C SER A 156 -5.05 9.38 6.42
N PRO A 157 -6.19 8.92 5.86
CA PRO A 157 -6.58 9.33 4.51
C PRO A 157 -6.81 10.85 4.45
N VAL A 158 -6.46 11.46 3.33
CA VAL A 158 -6.68 12.90 3.08
C VAL A 158 -8.17 13.20 3.14
N GLY A 159 -8.54 14.28 3.84
CA GLY A 159 -9.94 14.65 4.07
C GLY A 159 -10.56 14.00 5.31
N PHE A 160 -9.82 13.15 6.03
CA PHE A 160 -10.28 12.49 7.26
C PHE A 160 -9.35 12.79 8.42
N ALA A 161 -9.92 13.17 9.56
CA ALA A 161 -9.16 13.26 10.80
C ALA A 161 -9.04 11.87 11.45
N ALA A 162 -7.82 11.34 11.55
CA ALA A 162 -7.59 10.07 12.26
C ALA A 162 -7.13 10.25 13.72
N CYS A 163 -6.88 11.48 14.17
CA CYS A 163 -6.49 11.75 15.54
C CYS A 163 -7.02 13.09 16.06
N SER A 164 -7.07 13.22 17.38
CA SER A 164 -7.46 14.45 18.08
C SER A 164 -6.57 15.65 17.72
N CYS A 165 -5.29 15.42 17.39
CA CYS A 165 -4.36 16.45 16.90
C CYS A 165 -4.85 17.07 15.59
N GLN A 166 -5.35 16.25 14.66
CA GLN A 166 -5.89 16.71 13.37
C GLN A 166 -7.28 17.34 13.50
N GLN A 167 -8.12 16.87 14.43
CA GLN A 167 -9.46 17.44 14.67
C GLN A 167 -9.40 18.90 15.14
N ARG A 168 -8.40 19.28 15.94
CA ARG A 168 -8.21 20.66 16.41
C ARG A 168 -7.92 21.65 15.27
N LEU A 169 -7.24 21.21 14.22
CA LEU A 169 -6.91 22.04 13.06
C LEU A 169 -8.12 22.28 12.15
N ILE A 170 -9.02 21.29 12.02
CA ILE A 170 -10.24 21.40 11.21
C ILE A 170 -11.26 22.34 11.86
N HIS A 171 -11.31 22.41 13.20
CA HIS A 171 -12.22 23.31 13.92
C HIS A 171 -11.67 24.73 14.15
N ALA A 172 -10.42 24.99 13.77
CA ALA A 172 -9.78 26.30 13.89
C ALA A 172 -9.68 27.07 12.56
N ALA A 173 -10.07 26.45 11.44
CA ALA A 173 -10.15 27.03 10.10
C ALA A 173 -11.60 27.31 9.72
#